data_AF-A0A359H4S5-F1
#
_entry.id   AF-A0A359H4S5-F1
#
_cell.length_a   1.000
_cell.length_b   1.000
_cell.length_c   1.000
_cell.angle_alpha   90.00
_cell.angle_beta   90.00
_cell.angle_gamma   90.00
#
_symmetry.space_group_name_H-M   'P 1'
#
loop_
_entity.id
_entity.type
_entity.pdbx_description
1 polymer ?
#
loop_
_entity_poly.entity_id
_entity_poly.type
_entity_poly.pdbx_seq_one_letter_code
_entity_poly.pdbx_strand_id
1 'polypeptide(L)' 'MGEVTVEALKETSFFIYEGELIVILGPSGSGKSTLLNIIGGMDSPTLGEVY' A
#
# COMPACT_ATOMS: atom_id res chain seq x y z
N MET A 1 -20.21 -14.94 -14.60
CA MET A 1 -19.83 -13.62 -14.08
C MET A 1 -18.31 -13.60 -14.08
N GLY A 2 -17.68 -12.76 -14.91
CA GLY A 2 -16.22 -12.73 -15.04
C GLY A 2 -15.56 -12.16 -13.78
N GLU A 3 -14.35 -12.62 -13.47
CA GLU A 3 -13.53 -12.03 -12.42
C GLU A 3 -13.22 -10.57 -12.76
N VAL A 4 -13.55 -9.65 -11.86
CA VAL A 4 -13.18 -8.23 -11.98
C VAL A 4 -11.94 -8.02 -11.14
N THR A 5 -10.81 -7.75 -11.79
CA THR A 5 -9.59 -7.32 -11.11
C THR A 5 -9.72 -5.86 -10.70
N VAL A 6 -9.46 -5.56 -9.43
CA VAL A 6 -9.43 -4.19 -8.90
C VAL A 6 -8.01 -3.86 -8.48
N GLU A 7 -7.51 -2.74 -8.98
CA GLU A 7 -6.22 -2.19 -8.54
C GLU A 7 -6.39 -1.53 -7.16
N ALA A 8 -5.93 -2.20 -6.10
CA ALA A 8 -6.07 -1.72 -4.73
C ALA A 8 -5.04 -0.62 -4.37
N LEU A 9 -3.86 -0.67 -4.98
CA LEU A 9 -2.78 0.29 -4.79
C LEU A 9 -2.19 0.64 -6.15
N LYS A 10 -2.06 1.94 -6.44
CA LYS A 10 -1.34 2.42 -7.62
C LYS A 10 0.16 2.35 -7.39
N GLU A 11 0.92 2.39 -8.48
CA GLU A 11 2.38 2.53 -8.43
C GLU A 11 2.79 3.64 -7.46
N THR A 12 3.56 3.28 -6.44
CA THR A 12 3.95 4.15 -5.34
C THR A 12 5.36 3.80 -4.91
N SER A 13 6.21 4.81 -4.70
CA SER A 13 7.57 4.63 -4.19
C SER A 13 7.93 5.78 -3.26
N PHE A 14 8.40 5.45 -2.07
CA PHE A 14 8.87 6.41 -1.07
C PHE A 14 9.83 5.69 -0.10
N PHE A 15 10.56 6.48 0.67
CA PHE A 15 11.43 6.02 1.74
C PHE A 15 10.85 6.47 3.08
N ILE A 16 10.95 5.63 4.09
CA ILE A 16 10.64 5.97 5.49
C ILE A 16 11.96 5.94 6.24
N TYR A 17 12.32 7.04 6.88
CA TYR A 17 13.55 7.11 7.67
C TYR A 17 13.29 6.80 9.14
N GLU A 18 14.33 6.37 9.85
CA GLU A 18 14.25 6.11 11.28
C GLU A 18 13.82 7.37 12.05
N GLY A 19 12.81 7.22 12.91
CA GLY A 19 12.26 8.32 13.70
C GLY A 19 11.27 9.23 12.96
N GLU A 20 10.97 8.96 11.69
CA GLU A 20 10.02 9.75 10.90
C GLU A 20 8.56 9.44 11.29
N LEU A 21 7.77 10.49 11.51
CA LEU A 21 6.32 10.37 11.68
C LEU A 21 5.63 10.63 10.35
N ILE A 22 5.03 9.60 9.77
CA ILE A 22 4.33 9.68 8.49
C ILE A 22 2.81 9.60 8.70
N VAL A 23 2.08 10.41 7.94
CA VAL A 23 0.61 10.39 7.91
C VAL A 23 0.15 10.05 6.49
N ILE A 24 -0.65 8.98 6.36
CA ILE A 24 -1.24 8.56 5.08
C ILE A 24 -2.67 9.11 4.99
N LEU A 25 -2.92 9.97 4.00
CA LEU A 25 -4.21 10.63 3.79
C LEU A 25 -4.85 10.20 2.47
N GLY A 26 -6.18 10.18 2.42
CA GLY A 26 -6.95 9.87 1.22
C GLY A 26 -8.38 9.39 1.51
N PRO A 27 -9.29 9.45 0.53
CA PRO A 27 -10.69 9.04 0.70
C PRO A 27 -10.82 7.54 1.01
N SER A 28 -11.99 7.10 1.48
CA SER A 28 -12.25 5.67 1.67
C SER A 28 -12.05 4.90 0.36
N GLY A 29 -11.45 3.70 0.44
CA GLY A 29 -11.12 2.88 -0.74
C GLY A 29 -9.85 3.26 -1.51
N SER A 30 -9.11 4.30 -1.08
CA SER A 30 -7.90 4.75 -1.80
C SER A 30 -6.64 3.89 -1.62
N GLY A 31 -6.75 2.69 -1.02
CA GLY A 31 -5.60 1.78 -0.83
C GLY A 31 -4.77 1.98 0.43
N LYS A 32 -5.13 2.89 1.34
CA LYS A 32 -4.33 3.19 2.56
C LYS A 32 -4.10 1.97 3.46
N SER A 33 -5.16 1.22 3.77
CA SER A 33 -5.06 0.02 4.59
C SER A 33 -4.27 -1.08 3.88
N THR A 34 -4.42 -1.20 2.55
CA THR A 34 -3.61 -2.12 1.75
C THR A 34 -2.12 -1.77 1.84
N LEU A 35 -1.76 -0.49 1.69
CA LEU A 35 -0.37 -0.02 1.86
C LEU A 35 0.18 -0.33 3.25
N LEU A 36 -0.59 -0.02 4.31
CA LEU A 36 -0.18 -0.29 5.69
C LEU A 36 -0.03 -1.79 5.97
N ASN A 37 -0.88 -2.64 5.39
CA ASN A 37 -0.78 -4.09 5.56
C ASN A 37 0.48 -4.64 4.90
N ILE A 38 0.83 -4.14 3.70
CA ILE A 38 2.06 -4.52 2.99
C ILE A 38 3.29 -4.08 3.80
N ILE A 39 3.35 -2.82 4.23
CA ILE A 39 4.47 -2.30 5.05
C ILE A 39 4.59 -3.04 6.38
N GLY A 40 3.46 -3.38 6.99
CA GLY A 40 3.41 -4.16 8.24
C GLY A 40 3.72 -5.65 8.07
N GLY A 41 4.01 -6.13 6.85
CA GLY A 41 4.32 -7.54 6.56
C GLY A 41 3.13 -8.49 6.69
N MET A 42 1.89 -7.98 6.74
CA MET A 42 0.67 -8.79 6.81
C MET A 42 0.15 -9.20 5.43
N ASP A 43 0.60 -8.51 4.38
CA ASP A 43 0.26 -8.79 2.99
C ASP A 43 1.50 -8.61 2.09
N SER A 44 1.45 -9.13 0.87
CA SER A 44 2.57 -9.06 -0.09
C SER A 44 2.21 -8.20 -1.31
N PRO A 45 3.14 -7.38 -1.82
CA PRO A 45 2.89 -6.62 -3.03
C PRO A 45 2.72 -7.58 -4.23
N THR A 46 1.78 -7.28 -5.13
CA THR A 46 1.65 -8.04 -6.38
C THR A 46 2.85 -7.77 -7.32
N LEU A 47 3.40 -6.55 -7.27
CA LEU A 47 4.57 -6.10 -8.01
C LEU A 47 5.40 -5.16 -7.13
N GLY A 48 6.73 -5.16 -7.32
CA GLY A 48 7.66 -4.33 -6.55
C GLY A 48 8.14 -4.99 -5.26
N GLU A 49 8.84 -4.22 -4.43
CA GLU A 49 9.54 -4.71 -3.24
C GLU A 49 9.40 -3.74 -2.07
N VAL A 50 9.45 -4.26 -0.84
CA VAL A 50 9.50 -3.50 0.42
C VAL A 50 10.66 -4.06 1.26
N TYR A 51 11.52 -3.19 1.77
CA TYR A 51 12.75 -3.52 2.50
C TYR A 51 13.02 -2.55 3.65
#